data_AF-A0A2S9GPB7-F1
#
_entry.id   AF-A0A2S9GPB7-F1
#
_cell.length_a   1.000
_cell.length_b   1.000
_cell.length_c   1.000
_cell.angle_alpha   90.00
_cell.angle_beta   90.00
_cell.angle_gamma   90.00
#
_symmetry.space_group_name_H-M   'P 1'
#
loop_
_entity.id
_entity.type
_entity.pdbx_description
1 polymer ?
#
loop_
_entity_poly.entity_id
_entity_poly.type
_entity_poly.pdbx_seq_one_letter_code
_entity_poly.pdbx_strand_id
1 'polypeptide(L)' 'TDRDVQNGAKQQVSVEDSMSMVHLSRGSLHPPGEQVRSEVAIVCELARELLGPEHPVPWERFNDDYDVIRDAIAAV' A
#
# COMPACT_ATOMS: atom_id res chain seq x y z
N THR A 1 -0.06 -12.87 -6.09
CA THR A 1 0.80 -11.70 -5.83
C THR A 1 1.75 -12.03 -4.69
N ASP A 2 2.82 -11.27 -4.56
CA ASP A 2 3.87 -11.51 -3.58
C ASP A 2 3.48 -11.04 -2.19
N ARG A 3 4.02 -11.72 -1.18
CA ARG A 3 3.80 -11.37 0.23
C ARG A 3 4.50 -10.05 0.52
N ASP A 4 3.70 -9.11 1.00
CA ASP A 4 4.15 -7.80 1.45
C ASP A 4 4.15 -7.72 2.98
N VAL A 5 5.24 -7.23 3.56
CA VAL A 5 5.42 -7.06 5.00
C VAL A 5 6.04 -5.70 5.25
N GLN A 6 5.30 -4.83 5.94
CA GLN A 6 5.76 -3.50 6.37
C GLN A 6 5.71 -3.45 7.88
N ASN A 7 6.80 -2.99 8.51
CA ASN A 7 6.92 -2.91 9.98
C ASN A 7 6.53 -4.20 10.73
N GLY A 8 6.85 -5.36 10.15
CA GLY A 8 6.53 -6.68 10.71
C GLY A 8 5.06 -7.12 10.54
N ALA A 9 4.20 -6.27 9.98
CA ALA A 9 2.80 -6.56 9.68
C ALA A 9 2.62 -6.96 8.21
N LYS A 10 1.77 -7.97 7.97
CA LYS A 10 1.40 -8.37 6.60
C LYS A 10 0.39 -7.38 6.04
N GLN A 11 0.72 -6.78 4.91
CA GLN A 11 -0.15 -5.81 4.26
C GLN A 11 -1.14 -6.50 3.31
N GLN A 12 -2.28 -5.85 3.09
CA GLN A 12 -3.39 -6.32 2.23
C GLN A 12 -4.00 -5.14 1.49
N VAL A 13 -4.39 -5.38 0.23
CA VAL A 13 -5.03 -4.36 -0.61
C VAL A 13 -6.51 -4.68 -0.74
N SER A 14 -7.37 -3.66 -0.69
CA SER A 14 -8.79 -3.81 -1.05
C SER A 14 -8.94 -3.80 -2.57
N VAL A 15 -9.76 -4.69 -3.09
CA VAL A 15 -10.11 -4.76 -4.51
C VAL A 15 -11.63 -4.76 -4.67
N GLU A 16 -12.11 -4.11 -5.73
CA GLU A 16 -13.51 -4.11 -6.15
C GLU A 16 -13.63 -4.90 -7.46
N ASP A 17 -14.64 -5.75 -7.60
CA ASP A 17 -14.95 -6.46 -8.84
C ASP A 17 -16.08 -5.79 -9.65
N SER A 18 -16.39 -6.33 -10.83
CA SER A 18 -17.44 -5.77 -11.70
C SER A 18 -18.87 -5.86 -11.13
N MET A 19 -19.05 -6.52 -9.99
CA MET A 19 -20.32 -6.64 -9.27
C MET A 19 -20.35 -5.73 -8.03
N SER A 20 -19.42 -4.77 -7.94
CA SER A 20 -19.27 -3.84 -6.82
C SER A 20 -19.01 -4.51 -5.46
N MET A 21 -18.38 -5.69 -5.48
CA MET A 21 -17.99 -6.38 -4.25
C MET A 21 -16.58 -5.98 -3.84
N VAL A 22 -16.46 -5.34 -2.67
CA VAL A 22 -15.17 -4.97 -2.07
C VAL A 22 -14.68 -6.09 -1.15
N HIS A 23 -13.47 -6.58 -1.39
CA HIS A 23 -12.83 -7.60 -0.56
C HIS A 23 -11.32 -7.38 -0.45
N LEU A 24 -10.69 -8.02 0.53
CA LEU A 24 -9.24 -7.96 0.71
C LEU A 24 -8.54 -9.00 -0.18
N SER A 25 -7.50 -8.56 -0.85
CA SER A 25 -6.55 -9.38 -1.57
C SER A 25 -5.19 -9.35 -0.86
N ARG A 26 -4.59 -10.53 -0.72
CA ARG A 26 -3.30 -10.70 -0.05
C ARG A 26 -2.39 -11.65 -0.82
N GLY A 27 -1.16 -11.21 -1.07
CA GLY A 27 -0.13 -12.07 -1.62
C GLY A 27 0.39 -13.10 -0.62
N SER A 28 0.66 -14.30 -1.10
CA SER A 28 1.21 -15.41 -0.30
C SER A 28 2.55 -15.92 -0.82
N LEU A 29 2.93 -15.55 -2.04
CA LEU A 29 4.18 -15.98 -2.67
C LEU A 29 5.37 -15.25 -2.04
N HIS A 30 6.54 -15.90 -2.05
CA HIS A 30 7.76 -15.19 -1.71
C HIS A 30 8.11 -14.22 -2.85
N PRO A 31 8.43 -12.95 -2.56
CA PRO A 31 8.86 -12.01 -3.60
C PRO A 31 10.01 -12.61 -4.42
N PRO A 32 10.02 -12.45 -5.75
CA PRO A 32 11.01 -13.08 -6.62
C PRO A 32 12.42 -12.49 -6.46
N GLY A 33 12.59 -11.43 -5.68
CA GLY A 33 13.89 -10.84 -5.34
C GLY A 33 13.76 -9.71 -4.31
N GLU A 34 14.89 -9.30 -3.75
CA GLU A 34 14.96 -8.29 -2.67
C GLU A 34 14.56 -6.87 -3.12
N GLN A 35 14.63 -6.60 -4.43
CA GLN A 35 14.26 -5.29 -5.00
C GLN A 35 12.77 -5.19 -5.37
N VAL A 36 12.02 -6.29 -5.28
CA VAL A 36 10.59 -6.28 -5.59
C VAL A 36 9.86 -5.59 -4.45
N ARG A 37 9.21 -4.47 -4.78
CA ARG A 37 8.41 -3.66 -3.85
C ARG A 37 6.92 -3.78 -4.19
N SER A 38 6.06 -3.57 -3.21
CA SER A 38 4.63 -3.44 -3.45
C SER A 38 4.35 -2.17 -4.27
N GLU A 39 3.21 -2.15 -4.97
CA GLU A 39 2.78 -0.97 -5.72
C GLU A 39 2.62 0.25 -4.80
N VAL A 40 2.08 0.03 -3.59
CA VAL A 40 1.94 1.09 -2.58
C VAL A 40 3.31 1.64 -2.17
N ALA A 41 4.31 0.78 -1.94
CA ALA A 41 5.64 1.24 -1.58
C ALA A 41 6.29 2.04 -2.71
N ILE A 42 6.18 1.56 -3.95
CA ILE A 42 6.68 2.29 -5.14
C ILE A 42 6.06 3.68 -5.22
N VAL A 43 4.73 3.79 -5.09
CA VAL A 43 4.03 5.09 -5.19
C VAL A 43 4.42 6.01 -4.03
N CYS A 44 4.42 5.51 -2.79
CA CYS A 44 4.72 6.32 -1.62
C CYS A 44 6.17 6.82 -1.63
N GLU A 45 7.14 5.97 -1.97
CA GLU A 45 8.55 6.36 -2.05
C GLU A 45 8.78 7.37 -3.18
N LEU A 46 8.21 7.14 -4.38
CA LEU A 46 8.30 8.10 -5.48
C LEU A 46 7.69 9.45 -5.10
N ALA A 47 6.55 9.46 -4.41
CA ALA A 47 5.90 10.68 -3.97
C ALA A 47 6.75 11.42 -2.94
N ARG A 48 7.39 10.71 -1.99
CA ARG A 48 8.32 11.32 -1.03
C ARG A 48 9.52 11.95 -1.71
N GLU A 49 10.12 11.26 -2.67
CA GLU A 49 11.29 11.76 -3.41
C GLU A 49 10.94 12.96 -4.29
N LEU A 50 9.78 12.94 -4.96
CA LEU A 50 9.39 13.99 -5.90
C LEU A 50 8.78 15.23 -5.24
N LEU A 51 7.94 15.02 -4.22
CA LEU A 51 7.13 16.08 -3.60
C LEU A 51 7.73 16.61 -2.30
N GLY A 52 8.67 15.86 -1.72
CA GLY A 52 9.31 16.20 -0.45
C GLY A 52 8.43 15.91 0.79
N PRO A 53 9.03 16.01 1.98
CA PRO A 53 8.38 15.65 3.25
C PRO A 53 7.30 16.64 3.70
N GLU A 54 7.25 17.85 3.13
CA GLU A 54 6.26 18.89 3.48
C GLU A 54 4.94 18.73 2.74
N HIS A 55 4.83 17.75 1.83
CA HIS A 55 3.60 17.50 1.10
C HIS A 55 2.46 17.09 2.06
N PRO A 56 1.23 17.62 1.91
CA PRO A 56 0.15 17.40 2.88
C PRO A 56 -0.36 15.96 2.96
N VAL A 57 -0.10 15.15 1.93
CA VAL A 57 -0.46 13.72 1.94
C VAL A 57 0.58 12.94 2.76
N PRO A 58 0.17 12.13 3.75
CA PRO A 58 1.09 11.45 4.66
C PRO A 58 1.67 10.16 4.04
N TRP A 59 2.46 10.30 2.97
CA TRP A 59 3.01 9.20 2.18
C TRP A 59 3.79 8.17 2.98
N GLU A 60 4.58 8.61 3.96
CA GLU A 60 5.33 7.69 4.84
C GLU A 60 4.38 6.81 5.67
N ARG A 61 3.32 7.40 6.21
CA ARG A 61 2.32 6.67 7.00
C ARG A 61 1.53 5.68 6.13
N PHE A 62 1.24 6.04 4.88
CA PHE A 62 0.60 5.13 3.93
C PHE A 62 1.50 3.95 3.55
N ASN A 63 2.81 4.17 3.39
CA ASN A 63 3.77 3.11 3.14
C ASN A 63 3.84 2.10 4.30
N ASP A 64 3.76 2.60 5.53
CA ASP A 64 3.91 1.80 6.74
C ASP A 64 2.67 0.99 7.11
N ASP A 65 1.48 1.52 6.82
CA ASP A 65 0.20 0.93 7.23
C ASP A 65 -0.93 1.20 6.23
N TYR A 66 -1.40 0.14 5.57
CA TYR A 66 -2.44 0.24 4.55
C TYR A 66 -3.84 0.41 5.15
N ASP A 67 -4.02 0.21 6.47
CA ASP A 67 -5.24 0.62 7.16
C ASP A 67 -5.46 2.14 7.01
N VAL A 68 -4.40 2.93 7.12
CA VAL A 68 -4.47 4.40 7.02
C VAL A 68 -4.88 4.87 5.63
N ILE A 69 -4.49 4.14 4.58
CA ILE A 69 -4.95 4.41 3.21
C ILE A 69 -6.46 4.18 3.12
N ARG A 70 -6.95 3.08 3.68
CA ARG A 70 -8.39 2.76 3.69
C ARG A 70 -9.18 3.74 4.52
N ASP A 71 -8.66 4.21 5.65
CA ASP A 71 -9.27 5.26 6.45
C ASP A 71 -9.39 6.57 5.66
N ALA A 72 -8.35 6.94 4.89
CA ALA A 72 -8.38 8.13 4.04
C ALA A 72 -9.43 8.01 2.92
N ILE A 73 -9.57 6.82 2.32
CA ILE A 73 -10.62 6.55 1.31
C ILE A 73 -12.02 6.64 1.94
N ALA A 74 -12.21 6.11 3.16
CA ALA A 74 -13.50 6.09 3.84
C ALA A 74 -13.96 7.48 4.35
N ALA A 75 -13.06 8.46 4.40
CA ALA A 75 -13.36 9.83 4.84
C ALA A 75 -13.91 10.74 3.71
N VAL A 76 -14.11 10.19 2.50
CA VAL A 76 -14.59 10.90 1.31
C VAL A 76 -16.08 10.63 1.07
#